data_AF-A0AAW3FT62-F1
#
_entry.id   AF-A0AAW3FT62-F1
#
_cell.length_a   1.000
_cell.length_b   1.000
_cell.length_c   1.000
_cell.angle_alpha   90.00
_cell.angle_beta   90.00
_cell.angle_gamma   90.00
#
_symmetry.space_group_name_H-M   'P 1'
#
loop_
_entity.id
_entity.type
_entity.pdbx_description
1 polymer ?
#
loop_
_entity_poly.entity_id
_entity_poly.type
_entity_poly.pdbx_seq_one_letter_code
_entity_poly.pdbx_strand_id
1 'polypeptide(L)'
;MFKLSTEDLKIYILERVSRLGNINIKEYNFLENKHGSEDGFYIYSDGQRYHFVYSERGTENKHNVTDNLFEITYWVISSITDTLAIRYVRTRVLPNQSQRKIIFDKKLSLLSIVGENYKKAGEIEISEILKTSPL
;
A
#
# COMPACT_ATOMS: atom_id res chain seq x y z
N MET A 1 -7.25 7.84 -23.08
CA MET A 1 -8.11 7.43 -21.96
C MET A 1 -7.84 8.39 -20.82
N PHE A 2 -8.86 9.11 -20.34
CA PHE A 2 -8.69 10.07 -19.24
C PHE A 2 -8.40 9.32 -17.93
N LYS A 3 -7.48 9.83 -17.11
CA LYS A 3 -7.24 9.30 -15.77
C LYS A 3 -8.37 9.73 -14.84
N LEU A 4 -8.70 8.88 -13.88
CA LEU A 4 -9.55 9.26 -12.74
C LEU A 4 -9.03 10.55 -12.10
N SER A 5 -9.94 11.43 -11.71
CA SER A 5 -9.61 12.55 -10.83
C SER A 5 -9.12 12.03 -9.48
N THR A 6 -8.47 12.87 -8.66
CA THR A 6 -8.05 12.47 -7.32
C THR A 6 -9.24 12.01 -6.45
N GLU A 7 -10.41 12.63 -6.58
CA GLU A 7 -11.60 12.22 -5.82
C GLU A 7 -12.17 10.89 -6.34
N ASP A 8 -12.22 10.68 -7.65
CA ASP A 8 -12.67 9.39 -8.21
C ASP A 8 -11.69 8.26 -7.88
N LEU A 9 -10.38 8.55 -7.91
CA LEU A 9 -9.33 7.62 -7.50
C LEU A 9 -9.48 7.24 -6.02
N LYS A 10 -9.76 8.23 -5.16
CA LYS A 10 -10.05 7.99 -3.74
C LYS A 10 -11.23 7.06 -3.57
N ILE A 11 -12.38 7.35 -4.20
CA ILE A 11 -13.56 6.49 -4.10
C ILE A 11 -13.23 5.07 -4.57
N TYR A 12 -12.55 4.94 -5.71
CA TYR A 12 -12.14 3.65 -6.28
C TYR A 12 -11.26 2.84 -5.33
N ILE A 13 -10.28 3.47 -4.70
CA ILE A 13 -9.35 2.81 -3.77
C ILE A 13 -10.06 2.47 -2.46
N LEU A 14 -10.84 3.39 -1.90
CA LEU A 14 -11.54 3.20 -0.63
C LEU A 14 -12.59 2.08 -0.70
N GLU A 15 -13.26 1.91 -1.84
CA GLU A 15 -14.17 0.78 -2.06
C GLU A 15 -13.45 -0.56 -1.89
N ARG A 16 -12.22 -0.70 -2.41
CA ARG A 16 -11.41 -1.92 -2.29
C ARG A 16 -10.85 -2.10 -0.88
N VAL A 17 -10.37 -1.02 -0.28
CA VAL A 17 -9.86 -1.00 1.09
C VAL A 17 -10.95 -1.42 2.09
N SER A 18 -12.21 -1.05 1.85
CA SER A 18 -13.34 -1.40 2.73
C SER A 18 -13.51 -2.91 2.94
N ARG A 19 -13.03 -3.74 2.00
CA ARG A 19 -13.04 -5.21 2.10
C ARG A 19 -12.19 -5.73 3.25
N LEU A 20 -11.19 -4.96 3.69
CA LEU A 20 -10.33 -5.30 4.83
C LEU A 20 -11.00 -5.02 6.18
N GLY A 21 -12.24 -4.49 6.17
CA GLY A 21 -12.97 -4.09 7.37
C GLY A 21 -12.64 -2.66 7.81
N ASN A 22 -12.95 -2.35 9.06
CA ASN A 22 -12.71 -1.01 9.60
C ASN A 22 -11.22 -0.81 9.92
N ILE A 23 -10.51 -0.13 9.01
CA ILE A 23 -9.09 0.17 9.16
C ILE A 23 -8.84 1.67 9.30
N ASN A 24 -7.82 2.04 10.07
CA ASN A 24 -7.39 3.43 10.18
C ASN A 24 -6.54 3.81 8.96
N ILE A 25 -7.03 4.77 8.16
CA ILE A 25 -6.37 5.30 6.96
C ILE A 25 -6.01 6.77 7.07
N LYS A 26 -5.93 7.32 8.29
CA LYS A 26 -5.62 8.75 8.52
C LYS A 26 -4.32 9.21 7.87
N GLU A 27 -3.35 8.30 7.71
CA GLU A 27 -2.06 8.57 7.07
C GLU A 27 -2.14 8.56 5.53
N TYR A 28 -3.32 8.30 4.93
CA TYR A 28 -3.51 8.20 3.47
C TYR A 28 -4.28 9.40 2.95
N ASN A 29 -3.54 10.40 2.50
CA ASN A 29 -4.05 11.68 2.02
C ASN A 29 -4.32 11.61 0.52
N PHE A 30 -5.56 11.86 0.10
CA PHE A 30 -5.93 11.94 -1.32
C PHE A 30 -5.83 13.37 -1.83
N LEU A 31 -4.60 13.88 -1.86
CA LEU A 31 -4.25 15.22 -2.32
C LEU A 31 -2.75 15.26 -2.69
N GLU A 32 -2.36 16.30 -3.42
CA GLU A 32 -0.97 16.50 -3.85
C GLU A 32 -0.06 16.80 -2.66
N ASN A 33 1.12 16.17 -2.61
CA ASN A 33 2.13 16.49 -1.62
C ASN A 33 2.74 17.87 -1.92
N LYS A 34 2.72 18.78 -0.95
CA LYS A 34 3.28 20.14 -1.08
C LYS A 34 4.32 20.39 0.00
N HIS A 35 5.16 21.39 -0.23
CA HIS A 35 6.10 21.83 0.79
C HIS A 35 5.36 22.19 2.10
N GLY A 36 5.75 21.59 3.22
CA GLY A 36 5.09 21.76 4.52
C GLY A 36 3.91 20.82 4.78
N SER A 37 3.65 19.86 3.88
CA SER A 37 2.79 18.71 4.14
C SER A 37 3.15 17.98 5.45
N GLU A 38 2.13 17.45 6.12
CA GLU A 38 2.30 16.52 7.24
C GLU A 38 2.96 15.20 6.82
N ASP A 39 3.31 14.38 7.80
CA ASP A 39 3.82 13.04 7.55
C ASP A 39 2.70 12.13 7.06
N GLY A 40 2.99 11.31 6.04
CA GLY A 40 2.04 10.34 5.52
C GLY A 40 2.20 10.03 4.05
N PHE A 41 1.20 9.34 3.53
CA PHE A 41 1.06 8.98 2.13
C PHE A 41 0.22 10.03 1.41
N TYR A 42 0.64 10.41 0.20
CA TYR A 42 -0.09 11.31 -0.69
C TYR A 42 -0.39 10.60 -2.00
N ILE A 43 -1.67 10.51 -2.34
CA ILE A 43 -2.21 9.75 -3.45
C ILE A 43 -3.04 10.69 -4.31
N TYR A 44 -2.59 10.98 -5.54
CA TYR A 44 -3.29 11.93 -6.39
C TYR A 44 -3.10 11.62 -7.88
N SER A 45 -3.96 12.24 -8.69
CA SER A 45 -3.87 12.27 -10.14
C SER A 45 -3.53 13.68 -10.59
N ASP A 46 -2.53 13.84 -11.45
CA ASP A 46 -2.22 15.11 -12.12
C ASP A 46 -3.00 15.28 -13.45
N GLY A 47 -3.93 14.37 -13.73
CA GLY A 47 -4.69 14.28 -14.98
C GLY A 47 -4.02 13.43 -16.06
N GLN A 48 -2.72 13.18 -15.95
CA GLN A 48 -1.95 12.34 -16.88
C GLN A 48 -1.49 11.03 -16.23
N ARG A 49 -1.05 11.10 -14.98
CA ARG A 49 -0.48 10.01 -14.19
C ARG A 49 -0.97 10.06 -12.75
N TYR A 50 -0.80 8.94 -12.09
CA TYR A 50 -1.05 8.73 -10.68
C TYR A 50 0.25 8.78 -9.90
N HIS A 51 0.19 9.41 -8.74
CA HIS A 51 1.32 9.61 -7.87
C HIS A 51 1.06 8.95 -6.52
N PHE A 52 2.05 8.21 -6.04
CA PHE A 52 2.11 7.66 -4.70
C PHE A 52 3.37 8.19 -4.03
N VAL A 53 3.19 9.12 -3.09
CA VAL A 53 4.29 9.73 -2.35
C VAL A 53 4.21 9.30 -0.90
N TYR A 54 5.36 8.99 -0.30
CA TYR A 54 5.50 8.87 1.15
C TYR A 54 6.43 9.98 1.63
N SER A 55 5.92 10.83 2.51
CA SER A 55 6.63 11.94 3.12
C SER A 55 6.78 11.70 4.62
N GLU A 56 7.97 11.91 5.15
CA GLU A 56 8.23 11.89 6.59
C GLU A 56 9.23 13.00 6.92
N ARG A 57 8.98 13.76 7.99
CA ARG A 57 9.83 14.86 8.46
C ARG A 57 10.12 15.90 7.38
N GLY A 58 9.10 16.20 6.58
CA GLY A 58 9.19 17.17 5.47
C GLY A 58 10.04 16.69 4.28
N THR A 59 10.39 15.41 4.20
CA THR A 59 11.17 14.83 3.09
C THR A 59 10.37 13.74 2.38
N GLU A 60 10.36 13.78 1.05
CA GLU A 60 9.82 12.71 0.23
C GLU A 60 10.78 11.51 0.23
N ASN A 61 10.43 10.49 1.02
CA ASN A 61 11.21 9.25 1.10
C ASN A 61 10.92 8.31 -0.08
N LYS A 62 9.75 8.49 -0.72
CA LYS A 62 9.35 7.72 -1.89
C LYS A 62 8.43 8.57 -2.77
N HIS A 63 8.69 8.57 -4.07
CA HIS A 63 7.79 9.14 -5.08
C HIS A 63 7.68 8.18 -6.26
N ASN A 64 6.62 7.38 -6.26
CA ASN A 64 6.32 6.50 -7.37
C ASN A 64 5.26 7.14 -8.27
N VAL A 65 5.42 6.98 -9.58
CA VAL A 65 4.51 7.54 -10.58
C VAL A 65 4.15 6.44 -11.57
N THR A 66 2.86 6.30 -11.89
CA THR A 66 2.36 5.32 -12.86
C THR A 66 1.17 5.89 -13.61
N ASP A 67 0.94 5.42 -14.83
CA ASP A 67 -0.30 5.67 -15.55
C ASP A 67 -1.29 4.49 -15.41
N ASN A 68 -0.92 3.42 -14.70
CA ASN A 68 -1.73 2.23 -14.53
C ASN A 68 -2.59 2.29 -13.26
N LEU A 69 -3.92 2.25 -13.42
CA LEU A 69 -4.88 2.30 -12.31
C LEU A 69 -4.72 1.12 -11.33
N PHE A 70 -4.42 -0.07 -11.84
CA PHE A 70 -4.19 -1.23 -10.97
C PHE A 70 -2.92 -1.04 -10.15
N GLU A 71 -1.86 -0.52 -10.75
CA GLU A 71 -0.57 -0.35 -10.07
C GLU A 71 -0.65 0.67 -8.92
N ILE A 72 -1.24 1.86 -9.16
CA ILE A 72 -1.43 2.85 -8.07
C ILE A 72 -2.29 2.26 -6.94
N THR A 73 -3.35 1.55 -7.30
CA THR A 73 -4.24 0.92 -6.33
C THR A 73 -3.52 -0.17 -5.55
N TYR A 74 -2.69 -0.96 -6.22
CA TYR A 74 -1.87 -1.98 -5.60
C TYR A 74 -0.87 -1.38 -4.61
N TRP A 75 -0.17 -0.28 -4.96
CA TRP A 75 0.78 0.35 -4.04
C TRP A 75 0.12 0.80 -2.74
N VAL A 76 -1.06 1.43 -2.82
CA VAL A 76 -1.81 1.88 -1.63
C VAL A 76 -2.29 0.69 -0.79
N ILE A 77 -2.88 -0.32 -1.43
CA ILE A 77 -3.39 -1.48 -0.72
C ILE A 77 -2.23 -2.29 -0.11
N SER A 78 -1.13 -2.45 -0.85
CA SER A 78 0.07 -3.12 -0.36
C SER A 78 0.59 -2.44 0.91
N SER A 79 0.79 -1.12 0.91
CA SER A 79 1.31 -0.42 2.09
C SER A 79 0.38 -0.52 3.30
N ILE A 80 -0.95 -0.51 3.08
CA ILE A 80 -1.93 -0.77 4.14
C ILE A 80 -1.75 -2.19 4.68
N THR A 81 -1.68 -3.19 3.81
CA THR A 81 -1.53 -4.60 4.22
C THR A 81 -0.20 -4.88 4.92
N ASP A 82 0.88 -4.20 4.53
CA ASP A 82 2.18 -4.25 5.20
C ASP A 82 2.04 -3.78 6.66
N THR A 83 1.45 -2.60 6.88
CA THR A 83 1.22 -2.06 8.23
C THR A 83 0.36 -2.99 9.07
N LEU A 84 -0.70 -3.57 8.50
CA LEU A 84 -1.58 -4.52 9.20
C LEU A 84 -0.85 -5.83 9.55
N ALA A 85 -0.04 -6.36 8.64
CA ALA A 85 0.74 -7.59 8.85
C ALA A 85 1.82 -7.40 9.91
N ILE A 86 2.53 -6.26 9.91
CA ILE A 86 3.53 -5.91 10.93
C ILE A 86 2.87 -5.78 12.30
N ARG A 87 1.72 -5.09 12.39
CA ARG A 87 0.95 -4.98 13.64
C ARG A 87 0.51 -6.35 14.16
N TYR A 88 0.09 -7.25 13.27
CA TYR A 88 -0.32 -8.60 13.63
C TYR A 88 0.81 -9.42 14.28
N VAL A 89 2.05 -9.26 13.79
CA VAL A 89 3.22 -9.93 14.37
C VAL A 89 3.62 -9.28 15.70
N ARG A 90 3.60 -7.95 15.80
CA ARG A 90 3.97 -7.19 17.02
C ARG A 90 3.11 -7.54 18.23
N THR A 91 1.87 -7.97 18.05
CA THR A 91 0.96 -8.33 19.15
C THR A 91 1.04 -9.78 19.58
N ARG A 92 1.97 -10.58 19.02
CA ARG A 92 2.11 -12.01 19.31
C ARG A 92 3.51 -12.36 19.82
N VAL A 93 3.57 -13.23 20.82
CA VAL A 93 4.82 -13.89 21.23
C VAL A 93 5.01 -15.10 20.32
N LEU A 94 6.05 -15.06 19.48
CA LEU A 94 6.29 -16.07 18.46
C LEU A 94 7.62 -16.79 18.74
N PRO A 95 7.61 -18.03 19.25
CA PRO A 95 8.83 -18.79 19.45
C PRO A 95 9.40 -19.26 18.11
N ASN A 96 10.68 -18.99 17.85
CA ASN A 96 11.52 -19.58 16.80
C ASN A 96 10.98 -19.52 15.34
N GLN A 97 10.13 -18.55 14.99
CA GLN A 97 9.66 -18.33 13.62
C GLN A 97 10.25 -17.06 13.01
N SER A 98 10.61 -17.10 11.72
CA SER A 98 11.00 -15.90 10.97
C SER A 98 9.81 -14.95 10.89
N GLN A 99 9.91 -13.80 11.58
CA GLN A 99 8.87 -12.77 11.58
C GLN A 99 8.51 -12.32 10.15
N ARG A 100 9.51 -12.27 9.26
CA ARG A 100 9.32 -11.92 7.85
C ARG A 100 8.39 -12.90 7.15
N LYS A 101 8.54 -14.21 7.39
CA LYS A 101 7.63 -15.21 6.81
C LYS A 101 6.19 -14.97 7.26
N ILE A 102 5.98 -14.71 8.55
CA ILE A 102 4.63 -14.48 9.11
C ILE A 102 4.03 -13.18 8.55
N ILE A 103 4.84 -12.13 8.41
CA ILE A 103 4.43 -10.87 7.79
C ILE A 103 3.98 -11.13 6.34
N PHE A 104 4.78 -11.85 5.55
CA PHE A 104 4.44 -12.17 4.16
C PHE A 104 3.19 -13.02 4.03
N ASP A 105 3.06 -14.10 4.81
CA ASP A 105 1.86 -14.94 4.83
C ASP A 105 0.62 -14.09 5.19
N LYS A 106 0.75 -13.20 6.18
CA LYS A 106 -0.36 -12.31 6.59
C LYS A 106 -0.69 -11.26 5.54
N LYS A 107 0.32 -10.66 4.89
CA LYS A 107 0.15 -9.72 3.78
C LYS A 107 -0.64 -10.36 2.64
N LEU A 108 -0.24 -11.56 2.20
CA LEU A 108 -0.92 -12.30 1.12
C LEU A 108 -2.37 -12.64 1.48
N SER A 109 -2.62 -13.05 2.72
CA SER A 109 -3.98 -13.29 3.23
C SER A 109 -4.85 -12.04 3.20
N LEU A 110 -4.30 -10.85 3.49
CA LEU A 110 -5.04 -9.59 3.41
C LEU A 110 -5.28 -9.18 1.95
N LEU A 111 -4.27 -9.31 1.09
CA LEU A 111 -4.40 -9.03 -0.34
C LEU A 111 -5.45 -9.92 -1.01
N SER A 112 -5.55 -11.19 -0.62
CA SER A 112 -6.59 -12.09 -1.16
C SER A 112 -8.01 -11.69 -0.78
N ILE A 113 -8.21 -11.03 0.37
CA ILE A 113 -9.52 -10.47 0.77
C ILE A 113 -9.93 -9.33 -0.18
N VAL A 114 -8.95 -8.52 -0.59
CA VAL A 114 -9.19 -7.44 -1.56
C VAL A 114 -9.48 -8.01 -2.94
N GLY A 115 -8.68 -8.98 -3.40
CA GLY A 115 -8.91 -9.71 -4.64
C GLY A 115 -7.71 -10.55 -5.06
N GLU A 116 -7.98 -11.61 -5.82
CA GLU A 116 -6.94 -12.58 -6.25
C GLU A 116 -5.83 -11.95 -7.10
N ASN A 117 -6.14 -10.93 -7.89
CA ASN A 117 -5.15 -10.16 -8.64
C ASN A 117 -4.16 -9.40 -7.72
N TYR A 118 -4.63 -8.88 -6.58
CA TYR A 118 -3.77 -8.23 -5.59
C TYR A 118 -2.87 -9.25 -4.89
N LYS A 119 -3.41 -10.42 -4.55
CA LYS A 119 -2.62 -11.52 -3.98
C LYS A 119 -1.49 -11.94 -4.92
N LYS A 120 -1.78 -12.15 -6.21
CA LYS A 120 -0.77 -12.51 -7.23
C LYS A 120 0.32 -11.45 -7.38
N ALA A 121 -0.05 -10.18 -7.39
CA ALA A 121 0.93 -9.08 -7.41
C ALA A 121 1.81 -9.09 -6.14
N GLY A 122 1.23 -9.39 -4.96
CA GLY A 122 1.97 -9.58 -3.72
C GLY A 122 2.91 -10.78 -3.73
N GLU A 123 2.52 -11.90 -4.33
CA GLU A 123 3.37 -13.09 -4.49
C GLU A 123 4.60 -12.77 -5.34
N ILE A 124 4.41 -11.99 -6.42
CA ILE A 124 5.51 -11.51 -7.27
C ILE A 124 6.43 -10.58 -6.48
N GLU A 125 5.88 -9.57 -5.80
CA GLU A 125 6.67 -8.63 -4.98
C GLU A 125 7.52 -9.35 -3.93
N ILE A 126 6.91 -10.28 -3.18
CA ILE A 126 7.60 -11.06 -2.15
C ILE A 126 8.69 -11.93 -2.79
N SER A 127 8.41 -12.58 -3.93
CA SER A 127 9.40 -13.36 -4.66
C SER A 127 10.62 -12.52 -5.04
N GLU A 128 10.42 -11.30 -5.57
CA GLU A 128 11.52 -10.39 -5.90
C GLU A 128 12.33 -9.98 -4.66
N ILE A 129 11.67 -9.69 -3.53
CA ILE A 129 12.35 -9.39 -2.26
C ILE A 129 13.21 -10.59 -1.82
N LEU A 130 12.68 -11.81 -1.91
CA LEU A 130 13.39 -13.02 -1.46
C LEU A 130 14.61 -13.38 -2.32
N LYS A 131 14.67 -12.95 -3.59
CA LYS A 131 15.87 -13.12 -4.42
C LYS A 131 17.09 -12.38 -3.85
N THR A 132 16.87 -11.26 -3.19
CA THR A 132 17.93 -10.40 -2.64
C THR A 132 18.05 -10.47 -1.12
N SER A 133 17.01 -10.97 -0.44
CA SER A 133 16.97 -11.13 1.01
C SER A 133 16.19 -12.38 1.42
N PRO A 134 16.84 -13.56 1.47
CA PRO A 134 16.22 -14.82 1.91
C PRO A 134 15.65 -14.78 3.34
N LEU A 135 14.74 -15.70 3.67
CA LEU A 135 13.96 -15.73 4.93
C LEU A 135 14.76 -16.07 6.20
#